data_AF-A0A511YMJ2-F1
#
_entry.id   AF-A0A511YMJ2-F1
#
_cell.length_a   1.000
_cell.length_b   1.000
_cell.length_c   1.000
_cell.angle_alpha   90.00
_cell.angle_beta   90.00
_cell.angle_gamma   90.00
#
_symmetry.space_group_name_H-M   'P 1'
#
loop_
_entity.id
_entity.type
_entity.pdbx_description
1 polymer ?
#
loop_
_entity_poly.entity_id
_entity_poly.type
_entity_poly.pdbx_seq_one_letter_code
_entity_poly.pdbx_strand_id
1 'polypeptide(L)'
;MNFKTKIVMILLSSLLLTNCKEEMKSCVSQSTDTNVKLYNDLTDQLIPIFFGEDYLGKKRYFDSLRVHDEDLYIEERTKAHNELFNNPEKFCNLYIDSTKNKNTYFGTDNTEVYLRRIKRTKDSFKDFSNSPDIKKLSTRSSIKANQFNLCTAKVLDLAEYDKHTNECEIGVVYFSEIVFDPSKRRALVFVDHRIKNYFHRNAVFELRLHDNYWEIEDFMLVSTS
;
A
#
# COMPACT_ATOMS: atom_id res chain seq x y z
N MET A 1 24.93 18.44 46.38
CA MET A 1 24.51 18.43 44.95
C MET A 1 23.91 19.79 44.62
N ASN A 2 24.51 20.54 43.69
CA ASN A 2 24.21 21.96 43.48
C ASN A 2 22.85 22.14 42.76
N PHE A 3 22.14 23.25 43.01
CA PHE A 3 20.77 23.47 42.50
C PHE A 3 20.67 23.37 40.97
N LYS A 4 21.72 23.82 40.27
CA LYS A 4 21.87 23.70 38.81
C LYS A 4 21.95 22.24 38.33
N THR A 5 22.61 21.36 39.09
CA THR A 5 22.73 19.93 38.76
C THR A 5 21.39 19.20 38.93
N LYS A 6 20.55 19.62 39.87
CA LYS A 6 19.18 19.08 40.05
C LYS A 6 18.26 19.45 38.89
N ILE A 7 18.33 20.69 38.39
CA ILE A 7 17.51 21.14 37.25
C ILE A 7 17.89 20.39 35.96
N VAL A 8 19.19 20.16 35.72
CA VAL A 8 19.66 19.40 34.56
C VAL A 8 19.21 17.93 34.61
N MET A 9 19.25 17.28 35.78
CA MET A 9 18.75 15.91 35.90
C MET A 9 17.23 15.82 35.73
N ILE A 10 16.46 16.79 36.24
CA ILE A 10 14.99 16.82 36.05
C ILE A 10 14.66 17.00 34.56
N LEU A 11 15.34 17.91 33.85
CA LEU A 11 15.16 18.11 32.40
C LEU A 11 15.61 16.89 31.57
N LEU A 12 16.73 16.24 31.90
CA LEU A 12 17.13 14.98 31.24
C LEU A 12 16.13 13.84 31.50
N SER A 13 15.61 13.73 32.73
CA SER A 13 14.61 12.71 33.07
C SER A 13 13.24 12.97 32.44
N SER A 14 12.89 14.23 32.15
CA SER A 14 11.66 14.58 31.44
C SER A 14 11.79 14.49 29.92
N LEU A 15 13.00 14.55 29.34
CA LEU A 15 13.25 14.16 27.95
C LEU A 15 13.22 12.65 27.71
N LEU A 16 13.43 11.82 28.75
CA LEU A 16 13.42 10.35 28.66
C LEU A 16 12.01 9.74 28.89
N LEU A 17 11.00 10.55 29.22
CA LEU A 17 9.64 10.11 29.53
C LEU A 17 8.61 10.48 28.45
N THR A 18 9.04 10.89 27.26
CA THR A 18 8.14 10.75 26.12
C THR A 18 7.97 9.26 25.88
N ASN A 19 6.83 8.70 26.31
CA ASN A 19 6.29 7.45 25.76
C ASN A 19 6.16 7.68 24.25
N CYS A 20 7.26 7.51 23.51
CA CYS A 20 7.21 7.45 22.06
C CYS A 20 6.43 6.19 21.76
N LYS A 21 5.13 6.34 21.45
CA LYS A 21 4.37 5.26 20.83
C LYS A 21 5.21 4.80 19.65
N GLU A 22 5.52 3.51 19.61
CA GLU A 22 6.30 2.96 18.51
C GLU A 22 5.50 3.21 17.21
N GLU A 23 6.19 3.70 16.18
CA GLU A 23 5.57 3.95 14.87
C GLU A 23 5.79 2.73 13.98
N MET A 24 4.81 2.47 13.10
CA MET A 24 4.92 1.41 12.11
C MET A 24 6.01 1.77 11.11
N LYS A 25 7.02 0.91 10.98
CA LYS A 25 8.13 1.10 10.04
C LYS A 25 7.59 1.16 8.61
N SER A 26 8.04 2.13 7.83
CA SER A 26 7.74 2.22 6.39
C SER A 26 8.87 1.60 5.56
N CYS A 27 8.53 0.85 4.50
CA CYS A 27 9.53 0.39 3.53
C CYS A 27 9.69 1.41 2.40
N VAL A 28 10.74 2.24 2.46
CA VAL A 28 11.02 3.20 1.39
C VAL A 28 11.82 2.52 0.28
N SER A 29 11.27 2.46 -0.93
CA SER A 29 11.95 1.86 -2.06
C SER A 29 13.22 2.63 -2.42
N GLN A 30 14.32 1.89 -2.60
CA GLN A 30 15.62 2.44 -3.04
C GLN A 30 15.80 2.39 -4.57
N SER A 31 14.76 2.02 -5.33
CA SER A 31 14.81 1.98 -6.78
C SER A 31 15.09 3.37 -7.37
N THR A 32 16.01 3.44 -8.33
CA THR A 32 16.24 4.66 -9.14
C THR A 32 15.26 4.78 -10.31
N ASP A 33 14.58 3.70 -10.69
CA ASP A 33 13.46 3.75 -11.64
C ASP A 33 12.22 4.26 -10.91
N THR A 34 11.69 5.40 -11.37
CA THR A 34 10.54 6.09 -10.75
C THR A 34 9.28 5.24 -10.74
N ASN A 35 9.02 4.45 -11.79
CA ASN A 35 7.81 3.64 -11.88
C ASN A 35 7.91 2.46 -10.92
N VAL A 36 9.04 1.76 -10.92
CA VAL A 36 9.32 0.66 -9.97
C VAL A 36 9.22 1.18 -8.54
N LYS A 37 9.85 2.33 -8.26
CA LYS A 37 9.80 2.97 -6.94
C LYS A 37 8.36 3.23 -6.50
N LEU A 38 7.55 3.87 -7.35
CA LEU A 38 6.16 4.17 -7.05
C LEU A 38 5.35 2.90 -6.79
N TYR A 39 5.48 1.85 -7.60
CA TYR A 39 4.75 0.60 -7.36
C TYR A 39 5.16 -0.06 -6.04
N ASN A 40 6.45 -0.03 -5.69
CA ASN A 40 6.93 -0.55 -4.41
C ASN A 40 6.34 0.23 -3.24
N ASP A 41 6.49 1.56 -3.25
CA ASP A 41 6.00 2.44 -2.19
C ASP A 41 4.47 2.32 -2.03
N LEU A 42 3.72 2.27 -3.14
CA LEU A 42 2.28 2.03 -3.14
C LEU A 42 1.94 0.66 -2.55
N THR A 43 2.64 -0.40 -2.95
CA THR A 43 2.32 -1.77 -2.51
C THR A 43 2.58 -1.96 -1.01
N ASP A 44 3.64 -1.37 -0.48
CA ASP A 44 3.95 -1.38 0.95
C ASP A 44 2.81 -0.74 1.77
N GLN A 45 2.21 0.33 1.28
CA GLN A 45 1.04 0.97 1.91
C GLN A 45 -0.26 0.17 1.71
N LEU A 46 -0.44 -0.45 0.54
CA LEU A 46 -1.65 -1.22 0.23
C LEU A 46 -1.83 -2.43 1.15
N ILE A 47 -0.75 -3.12 1.50
CA ILE A 47 -0.80 -4.31 2.37
C ILE A 47 -1.56 -4.01 3.68
N PRO A 48 -1.12 -3.06 4.53
CA PRO A 48 -1.80 -2.77 5.79
C PRO A 48 -3.14 -2.04 5.63
N ILE A 49 -3.36 -1.28 4.55
CA ILE A 49 -4.59 -0.49 4.36
C ILE A 49 -5.72 -1.32 3.76
N PHE A 50 -5.42 -2.13 2.75
CA PHE A 50 -6.43 -2.82 1.93
C PHE A 50 -6.46 -4.33 2.17
N PHE A 51 -5.31 -4.98 2.36
CA PHE A 51 -5.26 -6.41 2.68
C PHE A 51 -5.44 -6.68 4.19
N GLY A 52 -5.37 -5.65 5.02
CA GLY A 52 -5.55 -5.74 6.46
C GLY A 52 -4.43 -6.53 7.11
N GLU A 53 -4.75 -7.35 8.12
CA GLU A 53 -3.77 -8.05 8.95
C GLU A 53 -3.45 -9.47 8.48
N ASP A 54 -3.88 -9.84 7.28
CA ASP A 54 -3.62 -11.17 6.72
C ASP A 54 -2.11 -11.45 6.61
N TYR A 55 -1.31 -10.43 6.26
CA TYR A 55 0.15 -10.51 6.19
C TYR A 55 0.84 -10.70 7.56
N LEU A 56 0.13 -10.44 8.67
CA LEU A 56 0.66 -10.64 10.03
C LEU A 56 0.43 -12.06 10.56
N GLY A 57 -0.28 -12.92 9.80
CA GLY A 57 -0.53 -14.32 10.16
C GLY A 57 -1.45 -14.54 11.37
N LYS A 58 -2.03 -13.47 11.95
CA LYS A 58 -2.88 -13.53 13.15
C LYS A 58 -4.19 -12.74 13.00
N LYS A 59 -4.81 -12.76 11.82
CA LYS A 59 -6.02 -11.97 11.50
C LYS A 59 -7.10 -11.98 12.59
N ARG A 60 -7.49 -13.14 13.11
CA ARG A 60 -8.53 -13.26 14.15
C ARG A 60 -8.20 -12.52 15.46
N TYR A 61 -6.92 -12.49 15.83
CA TYR A 61 -6.46 -11.77 17.02
C TYR A 61 -6.64 -10.26 16.82
N PHE A 62 -6.17 -9.74 15.68
CA PHE A 62 -6.31 -8.32 15.35
C PHE A 62 -7.76 -7.90 15.12
N ASP A 63 -8.58 -8.74 14.48
CA ASP A 63 -10.02 -8.49 14.33
C ASP A 63 -10.71 -8.34 15.69
N SER A 64 -10.33 -9.16 16.68
CA SER A 64 -10.87 -9.07 18.04
C SER A 64 -10.42 -7.79 18.75
N LEU A 65 -9.13 -7.45 18.69
CA LEU A 65 -8.63 -6.21 19.29
C LEU A 65 -9.30 -4.98 18.70
N ARG A 66 -9.42 -4.90 17.37
CA ARG A 66 -10.03 -3.76 16.67
C ARG A 66 -11.45 -3.44 17.13
N VAL A 67 -12.21 -4.44 17.59
CA VAL A 67 -13.59 -4.25 18.07
C VAL A 67 -13.64 -3.85 19.55
N HIS A 68 -12.64 -4.24 20.34
CA HIS A 68 -12.70 -4.16 21.80
C HIS A 68 -11.76 -3.11 22.40
N ASP A 69 -10.63 -2.82 21.76
CA ASP A 69 -9.60 -1.89 22.24
C ASP A 69 -8.76 -1.36 21.07
N GLU A 70 -9.10 -0.15 20.58
CA GLU A 70 -8.43 0.46 19.43
C GLU A 70 -6.98 0.84 19.72
N ASP A 71 -6.68 1.33 20.93
CA ASP A 71 -5.31 1.70 21.32
C ASP A 71 -4.41 0.45 21.37
N LEU A 72 -4.90 -0.63 22.00
CA LEU A 72 -4.17 -1.91 22.03
C LEU A 72 -4.05 -2.54 20.64
N TYR A 73 -5.07 -2.42 19.79
CA TYR A 73 -5.01 -2.84 18.40
C TYR A 73 -3.88 -2.12 17.64
N ILE A 74 -3.79 -0.79 17.75
CA ILE A 74 -2.74 0.00 17.10
C ILE A 74 -1.36 -0.42 17.60
N GLU A 75 -1.20 -0.57 18.92
CA GLU A 75 0.07 -0.96 19.54
C GLU A 75 0.52 -2.35 19.08
N GLU A 76 -0.33 -3.37 19.21
CA GLU A 76 0.02 -4.75 18.88
C GLU A 76 0.20 -4.95 17.38
N ARG A 77 -0.60 -4.26 16.54
CA ARG A 77 -0.42 -4.27 15.09
C ARG A 77 0.93 -3.66 14.71
N THR A 78 1.32 -2.56 15.35
CA THR A 78 2.60 -1.89 15.09
C THR A 78 3.78 -2.76 15.48
N LYS A 79 3.74 -3.37 16.66
CA LYS A 79 4.77 -4.33 17.10
C LYS A 79 4.91 -5.50 16.14
N ALA A 80 3.79 -6.11 15.74
CA ALA A 80 3.81 -7.26 14.84
C ALA A 80 4.35 -6.90 13.44
N HIS A 81 3.98 -5.73 12.91
CA HIS A 81 4.54 -5.21 11.67
C HIS A 81 6.06 -4.98 11.78
N ASN A 82 6.51 -4.32 12.85
CA ASN A 82 7.91 -3.98 13.05
C ASN A 82 8.78 -5.21 13.33
N GLU A 83 8.23 -6.24 13.97
CA GLU A 83 8.85 -7.55 14.10
C GLU A 83 8.99 -8.20 12.71
N LEU A 84 7.91 -8.27 11.94
CA LEU A 84 7.93 -8.85 10.59
C LEU A 84 8.98 -8.19 9.70
N PHE A 85 9.14 -6.87 9.79
CA PHE A 85 10.14 -6.09 9.04
C PHE A 85 11.57 -6.65 9.11
N ASN A 86 11.94 -7.30 10.23
CA ASN A 86 13.28 -7.85 10.44
C ASN A 86 13.36 -9.37 10.23
N ASN A 87 12.27 -10.02 9.82
CA ASN A 87 12.12 -11.47 9.74
C ASN A 87 11.54 -11.88 8.36
N PRO A 88 12.32 -11.74 7.27
CA PRO A 88 11.86 -12.01 5.90
C PRO A 88 11.40 -13.46 5.66
N GLU A 89 11.87 -14.41 6.46
CA GLU A 89 11.42 -15.81 6.43
C GLU A 89 9.96 -15.99 6.87
N LYS A 90 9.36 -14.99 7.54
CA LYS A 90 7.95 -14.98 7.94
C LYS A 90 7.04 -14.27 6.93
N PHE A 91 7.59 -13.73 5.84
CA PHE A 91 6.80 -12.99 4.87
C PHE A 91 5.73 -13.86 4.20
N CYS A 92 4.52 -13.31 4.15
CA CYS A 92 3.42 -13.87 3.37
C CYS A 92 3.56 -13.48 1.89
N ASN A 93 3.01 -14.32 1.01
CA ASN A 93 3.08 -14.14 -0.43
C ASN A 93 2.00 -13.18 -0.94
N LEU A 94 2.42 -12.15 -1.67
CA LEU A 94 1.56 -11.29 -2.49
C LEU A 94 1.81 -11.62 -3.96
N TYR A 95 0.77 -11.96 -4.70
CA TYR A 95 0.90 -12.35 -6.11
C TYR A 95 0.58 -11.19 -7.05
N ILE A 96 1.46 -10.93 -8.02
CA ILE A 96 1.21 -10.01 -9.12
C ILE A 96 0.55 -10.76 -10.28
N ASP A 97 -0.65 -10.33 -10.66
CA ASP A 97 -1.31 -10.85 -11.86
C ASP A 97 -0.89 -10.06 -13.12
N SER A 98 0.13 -10.56 -13.83
CA SER A 98 0.52 -10.04 -15.14
C SER A 98 -0.07 -10.83 -16.33
N THR A 99 -1.05 -11.72 -16.11
CA THR A 99 -1.49 -12.69 -17.13
C THR A 99 -2.49 -12.14 -18.14
N LYS A 100 -3.10 -10.98 -17.87
CA LYS A 100 -4.05 -10.31 -18.77
C LYS A 100 -3.43 -9.07 -19.40
N ASN A 101 -4.02 -8.59 -20.49
CA ASN A 101 -3.52 -7.40 -21.21
C ASN A 101 -4.35 -6.15 -20.94
N LYS A 102 -5.58 -6.32 -20.42
CA LYS A 102 -6.51 -5.22 -20.10
C LYS A 102 -7.01 -5.35 -18.68
N ASN A 103 -7.42 -4.22 -18.14
CA ASN A 103 -8.13 -4.18 -16.88
C ASN A 103 -9.50 -4.83 -16.95
N THR A 104 -9.82 -5.73 -16.02
CA THR A 104 -11.15 -6.39 -15.99
C THR A 104 -12.26 -5.34 -15.91
N TYR A 105 -12.07 -4.30 -15.09
CA TYR A 105 -13.06 -3.24 -14.91
C TYR A 105 -13.12 -2.23 -16.06
N PHE A 106 -12.01 -2.00 -16.76
CA PHE A 106 -11.96 -1.10 -17.93
C PHE A 106 -12.10 -1.85 -19.26
N GLY A 107 -12.22 -3.18 -19.24
CA GLY A 107 -12.00 -4.08 -20.36
C GLY A 107 -13.18 -4.26 -21.32
N THR A 108 -14.34 -3.73 -20.99
CA THR A 108 -15.58 -3.84 -21.79
C THR A 108 -16.12 -2.44 -22.08
N ASP A 109 -15.79 -1.88 -23.25
CA ASP A 109 -16.40 -0.72 -23.95
C ASP A 109 -16.69 0.60 -23.20
N ASN A 110 -16.32 0.71 -21.92
CA ASN A 110 -16.74 1.81 -21.04
C ASN A 110 -15.58 2.54 -20.36
N THR A 111 -14.34 2.35 -20.84
CA THR A 111 -13.15 3.04 -20.30
C THR A 111 -13.40 4.55 -20.20
N GLU A 112 -13.94 5.18 -21.24
CA GLU A 112 -14.23 6.61 -21.21
C GLU A 112 -15.29 7.02 -20.19
N VAL A 113 -16.29 6.17 -19.94
CA VAL A 113 -17.35 6.42 -18.96
C VAL A 113 -16.79 6.31 -17.55
N TYR A 114 -15.95 5.31 -17.28
CA TYR A 114 -15.28 5.17 -15.99
C TYR A 114 -14.29 6.29 -15.72
N LEU A 115 -13.50 6.66 -16.73
CA LEU A 115 -12.65 7.83 -16.64
C LEU A 115 -13.48 9.10 -16.39
N ARG A 116 -14.62 9.30 -17.06
CA ARG A 116 -15.55 10.41 -16.77
C ARG A 116 -16.11 10.36 -15.35
N ARG A 117 -16.44 9.18 -14.82
CA ARG A 117 -16.93 9.01 -13.45
C ARG A 117 -15.86 9.39 -12.43
N ILE A 118 -14.65 8.88 -12.60
CA ILE A 118 -13.49 9.22 -11.77
C ILE A 118 -13.30 10.74 -11.74
N LYS A 119 -13.28 11.38 -12.93
CA LYS A 119 -13.16 12.85 -13.09
C LYS A 119 -14.25 13.65 -12.38
N ARG A 120 -15.47 13.11 -12.26
CA ARG A 120 -16.61 13.79 -11.62
C ARG A 120 -16.64 13.61 -10.10
N THR A 121 -16.04 12.55 -9.57
CA THR A 121 -16.27 12.13 -8.19
C THR A 121 -15.24 12.69 -7.21
N LYS A 122 -13.99 12.90 -7.65
CA LYS A 122 -12.92 13.46 -6.82
C LYS A 122 -12.34 14.72 -7.45
N ASP A 123 -12.39 15.83 -6.73
CA ASP A 123 -11.90 17.12 -7.24
C ASP A 123 -10.39 17.11 -7.49
N SER A 124 -9.60 16.43 -6.66
CA SER A 124 -8.15 16.28 -6.86
C SER A 124 -7.82 15.56 -8.18
N PHE A 125 -8.71 14.72 -8.69
CA PHE A 125 -8.51 14.00 -9.95
C PHE A 125 -8.76 14.88 -11.18
N LYS A 126 -9.33 16.08 -11.01
CA LYS A 126 -9.55 17.04 -12.11
C LYS A 126 -8.23 17.49 -12.73
N ASP A 127 -7.15 17.56 -11.97
CA ASP A 127 -5.84 17.96 -12.49
C ASP A 127 -5.28 16.95 -13.49
N PHE A 128 -5.65 15.67 -13.35
CA PHE A 128 -5.32 14.60 -14.30
C PHE A 128 -6.35 14.47 -15.43
N SER A 129 -7.52 15.08 -15.29
CA SER A 129 -8.66 14.85 -16.16
C SER A 129 -8.46 15.30 -17.61
N ASN A 130 -7.59 16.28 -17.83
CA ASN A 130 -7.23 16.78 -19.16
C ASN A 130 -5.95 16.11 -19.71
N SER A 131 -5.33 15.20 -18.95
CA SER A 131 -4.15 14.49 -19.41
C SER A 131 -4.53 13.49 -20.51
N PRO A 132 -3.86 13.49 -21.67
CA PRO A 132 -4.05 12.45 -22.69
C PRO A 132 -3.69 11.06 -22.16
N ASP A 133 -2.86 11.00 -21.12
CA ASP A 133 -2.37 9.78 -20.50
C ASP A 133 -3.38 9.12 -19.57
N ILE A 134 -4.52 9.75 -19.27
CA ILE A 134 -5.52 9.18 -18.36
C ILE A 134 -6.02 7.78 -18.80
N LYS A 135 -5.94 7.47 -20.09
CA LYS A 135 -6.27 6.14 -20.64
C LYS A 135 -5.33 5.04 -20.14
N LYS A 136 -4.13 5.36 -19.66
CA LYS A 136 -3.17 4.41 -19.07
C LYS A 136 -3.74 3.71 -17.83
N LEU A 137 -4.70 4.30 -17.12
CA LEU A 137 -5.44 3.63 -16.05
C LEU A 137 -6.21 2.38 -16.52
N SER A 138 -6.49 2.24 -17.82
CA SER A 138 -7.10 1.03 -18.41
C SER A 138 -6.09 -0.02 -18.88
N THR A 139 -4.81 0.36 -18.96
CA THR A 139 -3.70 -0.47 -19.44
C THR A 139 -3.03 -1.16 -18.26
N ARG A 140 -2.72 -2.46 -18.40
CA ARG A 140 -1.96 -3.19 -17.38
C ARG A 140 -0.50 -2.73 -17.34
N SER A 141 0.02 -2.55 -16.13
CA SER A 141 1.44 -2.29 -15.92
C SER A 141 2.29 -3.46 -16.43
N SER A 142 3.49 -3.14 -16.91
CA SER A 142 4.51 -4.12 -17.25
C SER A 142 5.36 -4.57 -16.05
N ILE A 143 5.12 -4.01 -14.85
CA ILE A 143 5.86 -4.33 -13.63
C ILE A 143 5.85 -5.84 -13.34
N LYS A 144 7.01 -6.38 -13.00
CA LYS A 144 7.22 -7.80 -12.70
C LYS A 144 7.43 -8.02 -11.21
N ALA A 145 7.07 -9.19 -10.70
CA ALA A 145 7.19 -9.53 -9.29
C ALA A 145 8.63 -9.35 -8.77
N ASN A 146 9.64 -9.72 -9.56
CA ASN A 146 11.06 -9.58 -9.20
C ASN A 146 11.58 -8.12 -9.14
N GLN A 147 10.78 -7.14 -9.53
CA GLN A 147 11.10 -5.71 -9.40
C GLN A 147 10.62 -5.13 -8.06
N PHE A 148 9.89 -5.93 -7.27
CA PHE A 148 9.47 -5.54 -5.94
C PHE A 148 10.51 -5.95 -4.89
N ASN A 149 10.76 -5.04 -3.96
CA ASN A 149 11.57 -5.23 -2.78
C ASN A 149 10.79 -4.62 -1.60
N LEU A 150 9.92 -5.44 -1.01
CA LEU A 150 9.06 -5.05 0.11
C LEU A 150 9.66 -5.57 1.42
N CYS A 151 9.34 -4.87 2.51
CA CYS A 151 9.88 -5.19 3.84
C CYS A 151 8.91 -6.01 4.70
N THR A 152 7.73 -6.37 4.18
CA THR A 152 6.71 -7.11 4.94
C THR A 152 6.04 -8.23 4.15
N ALA A 153 6.43 -8.43 2.90
CA ALA A 153 5.82 -9.39 2.02
C ALA A 153 6.82 -9.90 0.97
N LYS A 154 6.60 -11.13 0.52
CA LYS A 154 7.28 -11.69 -0.63
C LYS A 154 6.38 -11.51 -1.85
N VAL A 155 6.92 -10.92 -2.91
CA VAL A 155 6.17 -10.70 -4.15
C VAL A 155 6.50 -11.78 -5.17
N LEU A 156 5.47 -12.45 -5.69
CA LEU A 156 5.60 -13.56 -6.64
C LEU A 156 4.71 -13.33 -7.86
N ASP A 157 5.07 -13.93 -9.00
CA ASP A 157 4.17 -13.94 -10.15
C ASP A 157 3.00 -14.88 -9.87
N LEU A 158 1.78 -14.52 -10.32
CA LEU A 158 0.60 -15.36 -10.13
C LEU A 158 0.75 -16.78 -10.70
N ALA A 159 1.58 -16.95 -11.74
CA ALA A 159 1.90 -18.26 -12.31
C ALA A 159 2.59 -19.21 -11.31
N GLU A 160 3.12 -18.69 -10.20
CA GLU A 160 3.75 -19.48 -9.14
C GLU A 160 2.80 -19.87 -8.02
N TYR A 161 1.55 -19.39 -8.04
CA TYR A 161 0.57 -19.60 -6.98
C TYR A 161 0.42 -21.08 -6.58
N ASP A 162 0.30 -21.97 -7.57
CA ASP A 162 0.10 -23.41 -7.31
C ASP A 162 1.29 -24.07 -6.58
N LYS A 163 2.50 -23.49 -6.70
CA LYS A 163 3.71 -23.99 -6.02
C LYS A 163 3.74 -23.63 -4.53
N HIS A 164 2.97 -22.64 -4.10
CA HIS A 164 3.03 -22.02 -2.77
C HIS A 164 1.68 -22.09 -2.03
N THR A 165 0.81 -23.03 -2.41
CA THR A 165 -0.56 -23.17 -1.87
C THR A 165 -0.63 -23.45 -0.36
N ASN A 166 0.46 -23.98 0.22
CA ASN A 166 0.57 -24.26 1.66
C ASN A 166 1.27 -23.12 2.45
N GLU A 167 1.71 -22.06 1.77
CA GLU A 167 2.37 -20.92 2.39
C GLU A 167 1.35 -19.83 2.76
N CYS A 168 1.77 -18.89 3.61
CA CYS A 168 0.95 -17.72 3.93
C CYS A 168 0.72 -16.87 2.68
N GLU A 169 -0.51 -16.37 2.51
CA GLU A 169 -0.94 -15.59 1.36
C GLU A 169 -1.61 -14.31 1.83
N ILE A 170 -1.20 -13.18 1.25
CA ILE A 170 -1.84 -11.87 1.41
C ILE A 170 -2.99 -11.72 0.40
N GLY A 171 -2.71 -12.07 -0.86
CA GLY A 171 -3.70 -12.05 -1.93
C GLY A 171 -3.07 -11.83 -3.29
N VAL A 172 -3.91 -11.44 -4.25
CA VAL A 172 -3.51 -11.13 -5.63
C VAL A 172 -3.74 -9.66 -5.90
N VAL A 173 -2.76 -8.99 -6.49
CA VAL A 173 -2.85 -7.60 -6.90
C VAL A 173 -2.51 -7.43 -8.37
N TYR A 174 -3.11 -6.41 -8.94
CA TYR A 174 -2.89 -5.94 -10.27
C TYR A 174 -2.74 -4.41 -10.24
N PHE A 175 -1.86 -3.89 -11.09
CA PHE A 175 -1.61 -2.46 -11.25
C PHE A 175 -1.81 -1.98 -12.68
N SER A 176 -2.46 -0.83 -12.86
CA SER A 176 -2.41 -0.11 -14.13
C SER A 176 -1.07 0.55 -14.38
N GLU A 177 -0.83 0.93 -15.62
CA GLU A 177 0.19 1.95 -15.91
C GLU A 177 -0.09 3.23 -15.10
N ILE A 178 0.99 3.95 -14.79
CA ILE A 178 0.94 5.18 -13.99
C ILE A 178 0.53 6.36 -14.87
N VAL A 179 -0.36 7.21 -14.35
CA VAL A 179 -0.67 8.52 -14.92
C VAL A 179 -0.05 9.58 -14.04
N PHE A 180 1.05 10.18 -14.49
CA PHE A 180 1.64 11.32 -13.79
C PHE A 180 0.93 12.62 -14.11
N ASP A 181 0.95 13.53 -13.15
CA ASP A 181 0.64 14.93 -13.41
C ASP A 181 1.82 15.58 -14.18
N PRO A 182 1.64 16.78 -14.75
CA PRO A 182 2.71 17.45 -15.50
C PRO A 182 3.99 17.68 -14.67
N SER A 183 3.87 17.89 -13.36
CA SER A 183 5.03 18.09 -12.48
C SER A 183 5.76 16.79 -12.10
N LYS A 184 5.14 15.62 -12.38
CA LYS A 184 5.59 14.29 -11.94
C LYS A 184 5.75 14.18 -10.42
N ARG A 185 5.00 14.99 -9.67
CA ARG A 185 4.95 14.93 -8.19
C ARG A 185 3.65 14.32 -7.69
N ARG A 186 2.66 14.14 -8.58
CA ARG A 186 1.45 13.41 -8.29
C ARG A 186 1.22 12.34 -9.35
N ALA A 187 0.57 11.26 -8.95
CA ALA A 187 0.30 10.14 -9.83
C ALA A 187 -1.04 9.50 -9.53
N LEU A 188 -1.68 8.96 -10.56
CA LEU A 188 -2.81 8.05 -10.42
C LEU A 188 -2.40 6.63 -10.82
N VAL A 189 -2.81 5.66 -10.01
CA VAL A 189 -2.69 4.23 -10.32
C VAL A 189 -4.00 3.54 -9.99
N PHE A 190 -4.55 2.80 -10.95
CA PHE A 190 -5.65 1.90 -10.68
C PHE A 190 -5.11 0.56 -10.18
N VAL A 191 -5.70 0.07 -9.10
CA VAL A 191 -5.34 -1.18 -8.45
C VAL A 191 -6.58 -2.05 -8.37
N ASP A 192 -6.44 -3.27 -8.84
CA ASP A 192 -7.41 -4.34 -8.69
C ASP A 192 -6.78 -5.34 -7.73
N HIS A 193 -7.42 -5.60 -6.60
CA HIS A 193 -6.93 -6.60 -5.65
C HIS A 193 -8.02 -7.58 -5.24
N ARG A 194 -7.58 -8.81 -5.02
CA ARG A 194 -8.38 -9.92 -4.54
C ARG A 194 -7.77 -10.44 -3.25
N ILE A 195 -8.56 -10.39 -2.19
CA ILE A 195 -8.25 -11.00 -0.91
C ILE A 195 -8.90 -12.39 -0.89
N LYS A 196 -8.19 -13.40 -0.40
CA LYS A 196 -8.69 -14.78 -0.33
C LYS A 196 -10.04 -14.83 0.40
N ASN A 197 -11.07 -15.41 -0.23
CA ASN A 197 -12.40 -15.67 0.34
C ASN A 197 -13.27 -14.47 0.77
N TYR A 198 -12.82 -13.22 0.64
CA TYR A 198 -13.57 -12.09 1.16
C TYR A 198 -14.16 -11.22 0.06
N PHE A 199 -13.36 -10.41 -0.66
CA PHE A 199 -13.91 -9.45 -1.61
C PHE A 199 -12.93 -9.14 -2.74
N HIS A 200 -13.49 -8.82 -3.91
CA HIS A 200 -12.80 -8.15 -5.00
C HIS A 200 -12.99 -6.65 -4.79
N ARG A 201 -11.89 -5.90 -4.65
CA ARG A 201 -11.94 -4.46 -4.44
C ARG A 201 -11.01 -3.77 -5.42
N ASN A 202 -11.51 -2.70 -5.99
CA ASN A 202 -10.85 -1.99 -7.08
C ASN A 202 -10.88 -0.51 -6.71
N ALA A 203 -9.74 0.14 -6.82
CA ALA A 203 -9.64 1.55 -6.49
C ALA A 203 -8.66 2.26 -7.42
N VAL A 204 -8.86 3.56 -7.60
CA VAL A 204 -7.83 4.44 -8.14
C VAL A 204 -7.20 5.19 -6.98
N PHE A 205 -5.89 5.07 -6.87
CA PHE A 205 -5.07 5.72 -5.87
C PHE A 205 -4.45 6.96 -6.45
N GLU A 206 -4.53 8.05 -5.69
CA GLU A 206 -3.76 9.25 -5.89
C GLU A 206 -2.55 9.20 -4.96
N LEU A 207 -1.37 9.34 -5.55
CA LEU A 207 -0.11 9.37 -4.84
C LEU A 207 0.56 10.74 -4.98
N ARG A 208 1.26 11.16 -3.93
CA ARG A 208 2.12 12.34 -3.93
C ARG A 208 3.55 11.95 -3.58
N LEU A 209 4.51 12.53 -4.30
CA LEU A 209 5.92 12.39 -4.01
C LEU A 209 6.31 13.36 -2.88
N HIS A 210 6.68 12.80 -1.73
CA HIS A 210 7.25 13.49 -0.58
C HIS A 210 8.74 13.17 -0.50
N ASP A 211 9.59 14.15 -0.80
CA ASP A 211 11.05 14.01 -0.92
C ASP A 211 11.49 12.87 -1.84
N ASN A 212 11.56 11.65 -1.31
CA ASN A 212 11.93 10.43 -2.01
C ASN A 212 11.00 9.24 -1.67
N TYR A 213 9.72 9.49 -1.42
CA TYR A 213 8.71 8.47 -1.12
C TYR A 213 7.37 8.82 -1.75
N TRP A 214 6.73 7.87 -2.42
CA TRP A 214 5.36 8.05 -2.91
C TRP A 214 4.36 7.63 -1.85
N GLU A 215 3.59 8.59 -1.34
CA GLU A 215 2.57 8.37 -0.33
C GLU A 215 1.18 8.39 -0.95
N ILE A 216 0.28 7.53 -0.49
CA ILE A 216 -1.14 7.59 -0.86
C ILE A 216 -1.73 8.86 -0.25
N GLU A 217 -2.06 9.83 -1.09
CA GLU A 217 -2.74 11.06 -0.67
C GLU A 217 -4.26 10.84 -0.57
N ASP A 218 -4.81 10.07 -1.51
CA ASP A 218 -6.25 9.83 -1.58
C ASP A 218 -6.56 8.56 -2.39
N PHE A 219 -7.79 8.06 -2.29
CA PHE A 219 -8.26 6.99 -3.17
C PHE A 219 -9.76 7.09 -3.44
N MET A 220 -10.17 6.47 -4.54
CA MET A 220 -11.57 6.29 -4.91
C MET A 220 -11.85 4.81 -5.16
N LEU A 221 -12.77 4.22 -4.38
CA LEU A 221 -13.32 2.91 -4.71
C LEU A 221 -14.14 2.98 -5.99
N VAL A 222 -13.86 2.07 -6.90
CA VAL A 222 -14.45 2.06 -8.25
C VAL A 222 -15.69 1.15 -8.30
N SER A 223 -15.70 0.06 -7.52
CA SER A 223 -16.86 -0.82 -7.32
C SER A 223 -16.94 -1.26 -5.87
N THR A 224 -18.09 -1.03 -5.24
CA THR A 224 -18.56 -1.77 -4.05
C THR A 224 -19.77 -2.57 -4.53
N SER A 225 -19.52 -3.72 -5.14
CA SER A 225 -20.57 -4.72 -5.34
C SER A 225 -20.79 -5.47 -4.05
#